data_AF-A0A969XXZ7-F1
#
_entry.id   AF-A0A969XXZ7-F1
#
_cell.length_a   1.000
_cell.length_b   1.000
_cell.length_c   1.000
_cell.angle_alpha   90.00
_cell.angle_beta   90.00
_cell.angle_gamma   90.00
#
_symmetry.space_group_name_H-M   'P 1'
#
loop_
_entity.id
_entity.type
_entity.pdbx_description
1 polymer ?
#
loop_
_entity_poly.entity_id
_entity_poly.type
_entity_poly.pdbx_seq_one_letter_code
_entity_poly.pdbx_strand_id
1 'polypeptide(L)' 'MSSTHLSRAHEEMLIESYGRMARTLDDLPYTQEFEQLYAGFVESSRRDLSRHDLWRALTNLRKAGRLARKERGN' A
#
# COMPACT_ATOMS: atom_id res chain seq x y z
N MET A 1 3.06 -15.55 12.34
CA MET A 1 2.92 -14.12 12.69
C MET A 1 3.77 -13.33 11.71
N SER A 2 3.20 -12.87 10.60
CA SER A 2 3.96 -12.18 9.55
C SER A 2 4.32 -10.77 10.00
N SER A 3 5.55 -10.60 10.47
CA SER A 3 6.12 -9.30 10.80
C SER A 3 6.49 -8.62 9.48
N THR A 4 5.51 -7.94 8.86
CA THR A 4 5.73 -7.14 7.65
C THR A 4 6.50 -5.87 8.02
N HIS A 5 7.77 -6.02 8.39
CA HIS A 5 8.66 -4.90 8.66
C HIS A 5 9.17 -4.39 7.31
N LEU A 6 8.49 -3.41 6.74
CA LEU A 6 8.99 -2.63 5.62
C LEU A 6 9.93 -1.56 6.18
N SER A 7 11.11 -1.41 5.55
CA SER A 7 11.99 -0.27 5.86
C SER A 7 11.28 1.03 5.53
N ARG A 8 11.67 2.10 6.23
CA ARG A 8 11.07 3.44 6.06
C ARG A 8 11.01 3.92 4.61
N ALA A 9 12.06 3.65 3.83
CA ALA A 9 12.11 3.97 2.40
C ALA A 9 11.02 3.24 1.60
N HIS A 10 10.79 1.95 1.87
CA HIS A 10 9.72 1.19 1.23
C HIS A 10 8.33 1.70 1.63
N GLU A 11 8.16 2.09 2.90
CA GLU A 11 6.90 2.69 3.35
C GLU A 11 6.60 4.00 2.60
N GLU A 12 7.60 4.86 2.43
CA GLU A 12 7.44 6.13 1.69
C GLU A 12 7.09 5.89 0.22
N MET A 13 7.81 4.98 -0.47
CA MET A 13 7.47 4.59 -1.84
C MET A 13 6.02 4.11 -1.99
N LEU A 14 5.56 3.33 -1.02
CA LEU A 14 4.22 2.78 -0.99
C LEU A 14 3.17 3.88 -0.75
N ILE A 15 3.45 4.84 0.14
CA ILE A 15 2.61 6.01 0.38
C ILE A 15 2.53 6.89 -0.87
N GLU A 16 3.65 7.17 -1.53
CA GLU A 16 3.69 7.98 -2.75
C GLU A 16 2.92 7.30 -3.89
N SER A 17 3.12 5.99 -4.08
CA SER A 17 2.41 5.22 -5.10
C SER A 17 0.90 5.19 -4.84
N TYR A 18 0.50 4.97 -3.58
CA TYR A 18 -0.91 5.01 -3.18
C TYR A 18 -1.51 6.42 -3.27
N GLY A 19 -0.72 7.46 -3.01
CA GLY A 19 -1.13 8.87 -3.10
C GLY A 19 -1.59 9.27 -4.49
N ARG A 20 -1.05 8.64 -5.55
CA ARG A 20 -1.45 8.88 -6.95
C ARG A 20 -2.77 8.23 -7.33
N MET A 21 -3.24 7.23 -6.58
CA MET A 21 -4.51 6.58 -6.86
C MET A 21 -5.68 7.50 -6.49
N ALA A 22 -6.86 7.30 -7.07
CA ALA A 22 -8.06 8.02 -6.62
C ALA A 22 -8.82 7.25 -5.52
N ARG A 23 -8.62 5.92 -5.47
CA ARG A 23 -9.43 5.01 -4.67
C ARG A 23 -8.96 4.91 -3.21
N THR A 24 -9.91 4.57 -2.33
CA THR A 24 -9.67 4.31 -0.90
C THR A 24 -9.14 2.90 -0.67
N LEU A 25 -8.39 2.72 0.42
CA LEU A 25 -7.78 1.44 0.77
C LEU A 25 -8.79 0.29 0.92
N ASP A 26 -9.99 0.58 1.44
CA ASP A 26 -11.05 -0.42 1.64
C ASP A 26 -11.63 -0.94 0.31
N ASP A 27 -11.55 -0.15 -0.77
CA ASP A 27 -12.06 -0.49 -2.11
C ASP A 27 -10.94 -0.97 -3.07
N LEU A 28 -9.68 -0.91 -2.62
CA LEU A 28 -8.51 -1.37 -3.35
C LEU A 28 -8.41 -2.90 -3.57
N PRO A 29 -8.79 -3.80 -2.63
CA PRO A 29 -8.51 -5.22 -2.83
C PRO A 29 -9.20 -5.77 -4.07
N TYR A 30 -8.50 -6.64 -4.81
CA TYR A 30 -8.96 -7.25 -6.06
C TYR A 30 -9.22 -6.26 -7.22
N THR A 31 -8.61 -5.07 -7.19
CA THR A 31 -8.67 -4.10 -8.28
C THR A 31 -7.39 -4.11 -9.12
N GLN A 32 -7.52 -3.68 -10.37
CA GLN A 32 -6.40 -3.53 -11.28
C GLN A 32 -5.40 -2.47 -10.77
N GLU A 33 -5.88 -1.41 -10.10
CA GLU A 33 -5.03 -0.41 -9.43
C GLU A 33 -4.14 -1.07 -8.38
N PHE A 34 -4.72 -1.91 -7.51
CA PHE A 34 -3.96 -2.62 -6.49
C PHE A 34 -2.93 -3.59 -7.08
N GLU A 35 -3.28 -4.29 -8.17
CA GLU A 35 -2.31 -5.16 -8.85
C GLU A 35 -1.16 -4.37 -9.47
N GLN A 36 -1.41 -3.20 -10.06
CA GLN A 36 -0.36 -2.32 -10.58
C GLN A 36 0.56 -1.81 -9.47
N LEU A 37 0.00 -1.41 -8.32
CA LEU A 37 0.78 -0.98 -7.16
C LEU A 37 1.58 -2.13 -6.56
N TYR A 38 1.00 -3.34 -6.48
CA TYR A 38 1.71 -4.53 -6.07
C TYR A 38 2.88 -4.85 -7.00
N ALA A 39 2.65 -4.89 -8.31
CA ALA A 39 3.67 -5.21 -9.29
C ALA A 39 4.83 -4.20 -9.24
N GLY A 40 4.54 -2.89 -9.27
CA GLY A 40 5.56 -1.85 -9.20
C GLY A 40 6.33 -1.84 -7.88
N PHE A 41 5.64 -2.14 -6.78
CA PHE A 41 6.28 -2.22 -5.46
C PHE A 41 7.17 -3.44 -5.30
N VAL A 42 6.72 -4.62 -5.74
CA VAL A 42 7.51 -5.87 -5.70
C VAL A 42 8.73 -5.77 -6.60
N GLU A 43 8.57 -5.21 -7.81
CA GLU A 43 9.67 -4.96 -8.73
C GLU A 43 10.72 -4.02 -8.13
N SER A 44 10.28 -2.91 -7.54
CA SER A 44 11.19 -1.90 -6.98
C SER A 44 11.83 -2.34 -5.66
N SER A 45 11.06 -2.97 -4.77
CA SER A 45 11.56 -3.39 -3.45
C SER A 45 12.35 -4.71 -3.53
N ARG A 46 12.25 -5.44 -4.64
CA ARG A 46 12.75 -6.82 -4.83
C ARG A 46 12.44 -7.74 -3.63
N ARG A 47 11.29 -7.51 -2.99
CA ARG A 47 10.83 -8.32 -1.86
C ARG A 47 9.77 -9.29 -2.31
N ASP A 48 9.89 -10.51 -1.84
CA ASP A 48 8.83 -11.49 -1.92
C ASP A 48 7.78 -11.14 -0.87
N LEU A 49 6.81 -10.31 -1.28
CA LEU A 49 5.67 -9.92 -0.45
C LEU A 49 4.43 -10.47 -1.12
N SER A 50 3.54 -11.05 -0.33
CA SER A 50 2.22 -11.41 -0.83
C SER A 50 1.32 -10.19 -0.92
N ARG A 51 0.31 -10.25 -1.79
CA ARG A 51 -0.78 -9.25 -1.87
C ARG A 51 -1.36 -8.93 -0.49
N HIS A 52 -1.55 -9.97 0.33
CA HIS A 52 -2.03 -9.83 1.70
C HIS A 52 -1.07 -9.04 2.61
N ASP A 53 0.24 -9.27 2.52
CA ASP A 53 1.25 -8.52 3.28
C ASP A 53 1.29 -7.05 2.87
N LEU A 54 1.18 -6.77 1.56
CA LEU A 54 1.11 -5.40 1.05
C LEU A 54 -0.12 -4.67 1.57
N TRP A 55 -1.28 -5.31 1.52
CA TRP A 55 -2.53 -4.76 2.04
C TRP A 55 -2.46 -4.53 3.56
N ARG A 56 -1.85 -5.46 4.31
CA ARG A 56 -1.63 -5.31 5.74
C ARG A 56 -0.67 -4.16 6.05
N ALA A 57 0.38 -3.97 5.26
CA ALA A 57 1.30 -2.83 5.38
C ALA A 57 0.59 -1.49 5.15
N LEU A 58 -0.20 -1.37 4.08
CA LEU A 58 -1.04 -0.19 3.83
C LEU A 58 -2.00 0.09 5.00
N THR A 59 -2.62 -0.96 5.54
CA THR A 59 -3.55 -0.84 6.68
C THR A 59 -2.84 -0.38 7.94
N ASN A 60 -1.62 -0.86 8.20
CA ASN A 60 -0.79 -0.39 9.31
C ASN A 60 -0.39 1.08 9.13
N LEU A 61 0.01 1.48 7.93
CA LEU A 61 0.35 2.87 7.59
C LEU A 61 -0.84 3.81 7.77
N ARG A 62 -2.05 3.36 7.40
CA ARG A 62 -3.30 4.08 7.68
C ARG A 62 -3.53 4.25 9.18
N LYS A 63 -3.40 3.17 9.96
CA LYS A 63 -3.54 3.21 11.43
C LYS A 63 -2.49 4.11 12.09
N ALA A 64 -1.29 4.18 11.52
CA ALA A 64 -0.22 5.06 11.97
C ALA A 64 -0.40 6.53 11.54
N GLY A 65 -1.46 6.86 10.78
CA GLY A 65 -1.70 8.22 10.28
C GLY A 65 -0.70 8.68 9.21
N ARG A 66 0.09 7.76 8.64
CA ARG A 66 1.11 8.06 7.60
C ARG A 66 0.54 8.00 6.18
N LEU A 67 -0.62 7.38 6.00
CA LEU A 67 -1.30 7.33 4.72
C LEU A 67 -2.07 8.64 4.49
N ALA A 68 -1.96 9.21 3.29
CA ALA A 68 -2.76 10.37 2.91
C ALA A 68 -4.24 10.08 3.16
N ARG A 69 -4.89 10.94 3.95
CA ARG A 69 -6.33 10.86 4.22
C ARG A 69 -7.06 11.24 2.93
N LYS A 70 -7.36 10.25 2.10
CA LYS A 70 -8.31 10.47 1.00
C LYS A 70 -9.68 10.56 1.62
N GLU A 71 -10.23 11.77 1.58
CA GLU A 71 -11.60 12.01 1.95
C GLU A 71 -12.47 11.19 1.01
N ARG A 72 -13.41 10.42 1.57
CA ARG A 72 -14.42 9.73 0.80
C ARG A 72 -15.23 10.82 0.10
N GLY A 73 -14.90 11.09 -1.16
CA GLY A 73 -15.55 12.14 -1.95
C GLY A 73 -17.06 11.91 -1.96
N ASN A 74 -17.76 12.99 -1.60
CA ASN A 74 -19.21 13.19 -1.53
C ASN A 74 -19.98 12.67 -2.76
#